data_AF-A0A6A6UGL7-F1
#
_entry.id   AF-A0A6A6UGL7-F1
#
_cell.length_a   1.000
_cell.length_b   1.000
_cell.length_c   1.000
_cell.angle_alpha   90.00
_cell.angle_beta   90.00
_cell.angle_gamma   90.00
#
_symmetry.space_group_name_H-M   'P 1'
#
loop_
_entity.id
_entity.type
_entity.pdbx_description
1 polymer ?
#
loop_
_entity_poly.entity_id
_entity_poly.type
_entity_poly.pdbx_seq_one_letter_code
_entity_poly.pdbx_strand_id
1 'polypeptide(L)'
;MKFTTLFLATLVGFVIAGDNDNKEHKKGGHKKNGNLTSQERSCKKMWKLTNIIETSNNQTKMDEIERNHPDRVTKIKEKAAKAQAQVSRLQSNATLQQFCGVYHAHEQLKHQCYEINHVDKISNNIKNKTAVDEASKHKNRTADQVKQKWQKEVDHVKTLQSNKTLVDMCKKMKDGKDSKKGAKQQKNGGSHIQAAGTGALVLSVLAAVLMI
;
A
#
# COMPACT_ATOMS: atom_id res chain seq x y z
N MET A 1 12.09 -19.33 13.59
CA MET A 1 12.03 -19.00 15.04
C MET A 1 10.58 -19.08 15.47
N LYS A 2 10.30 -19.84 16.54
CA LYS A 2 8.97 -20.24 17.00
C LYS A 2 8.25 -19.05 17.64
N PHE A 3 7.10 -18.65 17.12
CA PHE A 3 6.21 -17.69 17.77
C PHE A 3 5.38 -18.44 18.83
N THR A 4 5.91 -18.50 20.05
CA THR A 4 5.16 -19.00 21.20
C THR A 4 4.13 -17.95 21.59
N THR A 5 2.87 -18.30 21.39
CA THR A 5 1.67 -17.63 21.83
C THR A 5 1.71 -17.45 23.35
N LEU A 6 1.72 -16.20 23.81
CA LEU A 6 1.39 -15.85 25.20
C LEU A 6 0.29 -14.79 25.16
N PHE A 7 -0.96 -15.26 25.18
CA PHE A 7 -2.13 -14.42 25.47
C PHE A 7 -2.17 -14.20 26.98
N LEU A 8 -1.64 -13.07 27.45
CA LEU A 8 -1.96 -12.53 28.76
C LEU A 8 -3.10 -11.53 28.60
N ALA A 9 -4.30 -11.99 28.94
CA ALA A 9 -5.48 -11.17 29.09
C ALA A 9 -5.34 -10.32 30.37
N THR A 10 -5.17 -9.01 30.21
CA THR A 10 -5.44 -8.04 31.26
C THR A 10 -6.48 -7.04 30.74
N LEU A 11 -7.71 -7.20 31.24
CA LEU A 11 -8.76 -6.20 31.20
C LEU A 11 -8.32 -5.00 32.04
N VAL A 12 -8.13 -3.84 31.42
CA VAL A 12 -8.09 -2.56 32.12
C VAL A 12 -9.00 -1.58 31.38
N GLY A 13 -9.86 -0.93 32.15
CA GLY A 13 -11.04 -0.19 31.71
C GLY A 13 -10.75 1.00 30.79
N PHE A 14 -11.71 1.23 29.89
CA PHE A 14 -11.81 2.43 29.07
C PHE A 14 -12.25 3.62 29.93
N VAL A 15 -11.37 4.61 30.11
CA VAL A 15 -11.79 6.00 30.33
C VAL A 15 -11.84 6.66 28.96
N ILE A 16 -13.04 7.07 28.55
CA ILE A 16 -13.27 7.87 27.34
C ILE A 16 -13.09 9.33 27.76
N ALA A 17 -11.92 9.90 27.50
CA ALA A 17 -11.76 11.34 27.36
C ALA A 17 -11.90 11.69 25.88
N GLY A 18 -12.95 12.43 25.55
CA GLY A 18 -13.16 13.00 24.23
C GLY A 18 -12.37 14.29 24.10
N ASP A 19 -11.42 14.33 23.17
CA ASP A 19 -10.83 15.57 22.68
C ASP A 19 -11.12 15.74 21.19
N ASN A 20 -11.83 16.83 20.91
CA ASN A 20 -12.13 17.36 19.60
C ASN A 20 -10.90 18.09 19.06
N ASP A 21 -10.27 17.57 18.02
CA ASP A 21 -9.36 18.35 17.17
C ASP A 21 -9.67 18.09 15.70
N ASN A 22 -10.64 18.86 15.20
CA ASN A 22 -10.89 19.02 13.78
C ASN A 22 -10.22 20.31 13.31
N LYS A 23 -9.00 20.19 12.75
CA LYS A 23 -8.47 21.17 11.78
C LYS A 23 -7.85 20.45 10.61
N GLU A 24 -8.69 20.14 9.63
CA GLU A 24 -8.28 19.78 8.27
C GLU A 24 -7.44 20.91 7.65
N HIS A 25 -6.14 20.71 7.53
CA HIS A 25 -5.34 21.41 6.53
C HIS A 25 -5.67 20.86 5.14
N LYS A 26 -6.67 21.44 4.47
CA LYS A 26 -6.89 21.23 3.04
C LYS A 26 -5.89 22.05 2.23
N LYS A 27 -4.77 21.41 1.86
CA LYS A 27 -3.95 21.84 0.73
C LYS A 27 -3.84 20.68 -0.28
N GLY A 28 -4.26 20.96 -1.51
CA GLY A 28 -3.68 20.32 -2.70
C GLY A 28 -4.58 19.35 -3.47
N GLY A 29 -5.06 19.82 -4.62
CA GLY A 29 -5.16 19.04 -5.86
C GLY A 29 -6.14 17.87 -5.85
N HIS A 30 -7.40 18.14 -6.23
CA HIS A 30 -8.34 17.10 -6.63
C HIS A 30 -7.87 16.38 -7.90
N LYS A 31 -6.97 15.41 -7.75
CA LYS A 31 -7.00 14.23 -8.63
C LYS A 31 -8.29 13.49 -8.28
N LYS A 32 -9.15 13.26 -9.29
CA LYS A 32 -10.38 12.47 -9.17
C LYS A 32 -10.02 11.07 -8.66
N ASN A 33 -10.02 10.88 -7.34
CA ASN A 33 -9.95 9.56 -6.74
C ASN A 33 -11.27 8.88 -7.08
N GLY A 34 -11.20 7.71 -7.71
CA GLY A 34 -12.36 6.82 -7.83
C GLY A 34 -13.02 6.68 -6.46
N ASN A 35 -14.35 6.66 -6.45
CA ASN A 35 -15.14 6.69 -5.22
C ASN A 35 -14.87 5.42 -4.40
N LEU A 36 -13.92 5.49 -3.44
CA LEU A 36 -13.61 4.38 -2.55
C LEU A 36 -14.82 4.15 -1.64
N THR A 37 -15.18 2.88 -1.44
CA THR A 37 -16.20 2.51 -0.47
C THR A 37 -15.75 2.87 0.95
N SER A 38 -16.68 2.85 1.90
CA SER A 38 -16.35 3.07 3.32
C SER A 38 -15.34 2.02 3.83
N GLN A 39 -15.49 0.77 3.41
CA GLN A 39 -14.61 -0.34 3.80
C GLN A 39 -13.21 -0.18 3.21
N GLU A 40 -13.08 0.15 1.92
CA GLU A 40 -11.78 0.39 1.28
C GLU A 40 -11.03 1.56 1.93
N ARG A 41 -11.74 2.62 2.31
CA ARG A 41 -11.16 3.75 3.06
C ARG A 41 -10.64 3.29 4.43
N SER A 42 -11.40 2.47 5.15
CA SER A 42 -10.98 1.90 6.42
C SER A 42 -9.75 1.01 6.29
N CYS A 43 -9.67 0.17 5.25
CA CYS A 43 -8.48 -0.65 4.98
C CYS A 43 -7.26 0.20 4.63
N LYS A 44 -7.43 1.18 3.75
CA LYS A 44 -6.34 2.12 3.40
C LYS A 44 -5.87 2.90 4.61
N LYS A 45 -6.78 3.29 5.50
CA LYS A 45 -6.44 3.94 6.78
C LYS A 45 -5.65 2.98 7.67
N MET A 46 -6.14 1.76 7.87
CA MET A 46 -5.48 0.75 8.69
C MET A 46 -4.05 0.50 8.21
N TRP A 47 -3.84 0.24 6.91
CA TRP A 47 -2.51 0.04 6.33
C TRP A 47 -1.57 1.22 6.53
N LYS A 48 -2.05 2.46 6.34
CA LYS A 48 -1.23 3.65 6.59
C LYS A 48 -0.80 3.75 8.06
N LEU A 49 -1.69 3.44 8.99
CA LEU A 49 -1.40 3.47 10.41
C LEU A 49 -0.41 2.35 10.80
N THR A 50 -0.61 1.14 10.28
CA THR A 50 0.31 0.01 10.46
C THR A 50 1.71 0.35 9.94
N ASN A 51 1.83 0.93 8.74
CA ASN A 51 3.14 1.35 8.20
C ASN A 51 3.85 2.38 9.08
N ILE A 52 3.11 3.30 9.72
CA ILE A 52 3.70 4.29 10.63
C ILE A 52 4.26 3.57 11.87
N ILE A 53 3.52 2.63 12.43
CA ILE A 53 3.95 1.82 13.58
C ILE A 53 5.18 1.00 13.22
N GLU A 54 5.16 0.27 12.11
CA GLU A 54 6.28 -0.53 11.62
C GLU A 54 7.53 0.33 11.36
N THR A 55 7.35 1.53 10.78
CA THR A 55 8.46 2.45 10.55
C THR A 55 9.05 2.94 11.87
N SER A 56 8.20 3.31 12.83
CA SER A 56 8.63 3.76 14.16
C SER A 56 9.38 2.68 14.94
N ASN A 57 9.08 1.41 14.69
CA ASN A 57 9.71 0.26 15.36
C ASN A 57 10.94 -0.26 14.62
N ASN A 58 11.23 0.22 13.41
CA ASN A 58 12.40 -0.17 12.63
C ASN A 58 13.53 0.83 12.84
N GLN A 59 14.46 0.51 13.73
CA GLN A 59 15.56 1.41 14.10
C GLN A 59 16.38 1.86 12.89
N THR A 60 16.72 0.97 11.96
CA THR A 60 17.48 1.32 10.75
C THR A 60 16.77 2.37 9.88
N LYS A 61 15.44 2.23 9.70
CA LYS A 61 14.65 3.24 8.98
C LYS A 61 14.57 4.55 9.76
N MET A 62 14.45 4.49 11.08
CA MET A 62 14.44 5.68 11.93
C MET A 62 15.78 6.41 11.88
N ASP A 63 16.91 5.71 11.89
CA ASP A 63 18.26 6.30 11.76
C ASP A 63 18.49 6.92 10.38
N GLU A 64 17.94 6.32 9.31
CA GLU A 64 17.95 6.93 7.97
C GLU A 64 17.10 8.20 7.93
N ILE A 65 15.93 8.20 8.56
CA ILE A 65 15.06 9.38 8.64
C ILE A 65 15.74 10.46 9.48
N GLU A 66 16.33 10.10 10.62
CA GLU A 66 17.01 11.02 11.53
C GLU A 66 18.16 11.75 10.86
N ARG A 67 19.02 11.01 10.14
CA ARG A 67 20.14 11.58 9.38
C ARG A 67 19.70 12.61 8.35
N ASN A 68 18.55 12.41 7.72
CA ASN A 68 18.06 13.30 6.68
C ASN A 68 17.15 14.42 7.25
N HIS A 69 16.43 14.13 8.34
CA HIS A 69 15.36 14.96 8.90
C HIS A 69 15.14 14.66 10.40
N PRO A 70 16.00 15.18 11.30
CA PRO A 70 15.97 14.85 12.72
C PRO A 70 14.65 15.25 13.41
N ASP A 71 13.98 16.31 12.95
CA ASP A 71 12.70 16.78 13.49
C ASP A 71 11.51 15.83 13.17
N ARG A 72 11.69 14.89 12.24
CA ARG A 72 10.63 13.98 11.79
C ARG A 72 10.53 12.73 12.64
N VAL A 73 11.60 12.35 13.34
CA VAL A 73 11.64 11.16 14.20
C VAL A 73 10.61 11.26 15.32
N THR A 74 10.62 12.36 16.07
CA THR A 74 9.67 12.60 17.16
C THR A 74 8.23 12.59 16.67
N LYS A 75 7.95 13.27 15.55
CA LYS A 75 6.62 13.29 14.90
C LYS A 75 6.16 11.90 14.47
N ILE A 76 7.07 11.02 14.03
CA ILE A 76 6.74 9.65 13.66
C ILE A 76 6.41 8.82 14.89
N LYS A 77 7.22 8.91 15.96
CA LYS A 77 6.97 8.21 17.23
C LYS A 77 5.62 8.61 17.85
N GLU A 78 5.32 9.91 17.89
CA GLU A 78 4.02 10.42 18.36
C GLU A 78 2.85 9.90 17.51
N LYS A 79 3.00 9.92 16.19
CA LYS A 79 1.98 9.38 15.28
C LYS A 79 1.81 7.87 15.43
N ALA A 80 2.89 7.14 15.70
CA ALA A 80 2.84 5.69 15.92
C ALA A 80 2.04 5.35 17.18
N ALA A 81 2.25 6.07 18.28
CA ALA A 81 1.47 5.89 19.50
C ALA A 81 -0.04 6.12 19.26
N LYS A 82 -0.41 7.21 18.58
CA LYS A 82 -1.82 7.48 18.20
C LYS A 82 -2.35 6.46 17.20
N ALA A 83 -1.51 5.97 16.29
CA ALA A 83 -1.88 4.98 15.29
C ALA A 83 -2.19 3.63 15.92
N GLN A 84 -1.47 3.23 16.96
CA GLN A 84 -1.66 1.93 17.61
C GLN A 84 -3.06 1.79 18.20
N ALA A 85 -3.56 2.81 18.90
CA ALA A 85 -4.94 2.83 19.40
C ALA A 85 -5.98 2.73 18.27
N GLN A 86 -5.76 3.45 17.16
CA GLN A 86 -6.67 3.43 16.01
C GLN A 86 -6.64 2.09 15.27
N VAL A 87 -5.47 1.47 15.13
CA VAL A 87 -5.33 0.14 14.52
C VAL A 87 -6.05 -0.90 15.37
N SER A 88 -5.85 -0.92 16.69
CA SER A 88 -6.57 -1.84 17.59
C SER A 88 -8.09 -1.69 17.47
N ARG A 89 -8.60 -0.46 17.36
CA ARG A 89 -10.03 -0.20 17.15
C ARG A 89 -10.54 -0.69 15.78
N LEU A 90 -9.76 -0.53 14.71
CA LEU A 90 -10.16 -1.03 13.39
C LEU A 90 -10.07 -2.55 13.30
N GLN A 91 -9.10 -3.14 13.99
CA GLN A 91 -8.86 -4.57 14.05
C GLN A 91 -9.91 -5.35 14.86
N SER A 92 -10.64 -4.70 15.78
CA SER A 92 -11.70 -5.38 16.54
C SER A 92 -12.88 -5.86 15.68
N ASN A 93 -12.99 -5.39 14.43
CA ASN A 93 -13.99 -5.85 13.47
C ASN A 93 -13.41 -6.94 12.57
N ALA A 94 -13.72 -8.22 12.87
CA ALA A 94 -13.21 -9.37 12.13
C ALA A 94 -13.58 -9.35 10.63
N THR A 95 -14.81 -8.94 10.29
CA THR A 95 -15.25 -8.82 8.90
C THR A 95 -14.44 -7.78 8.14
N LEU A 96 -14.13 -6.65 8.77
CA LEU A 96 -13.26 -5.63 8.20
C LEU A 96 -11.84 -6.17 8.01
N GLN A 97 -11.28 -6.90 8.97
CA GLN A 97 -9.96 -7.50 8.83
C GLN A 97 -9.87 -8.44 7.63
N GLN A 98 -10.85 -9.34 7.47
CA GLN A 98 -10.90 -10.27 6.34
C GLN A 98 -10.99 -9.52 5.01
N PHE A 99 -11.88 -8.53 4.92
CA PHE A 99 -12.01 -7.69 3.73
C PHE A 99 -10.71 -6.94 3.43
N CYS A 100 -10.06 -6.38 4.44
CA CYS A 100 -8.79 -5.67 4.28
C CYS A 100 -7.66 -6.58 3.84
N GLY A 101 -7.60 -7.83 4.30
CA GLY A 101 -6.61 -8.81 3.83
C GLY A 101 -6.67 -9.01 2.31
N VAL A 102 -7.87 -9.23 1.77
CA VAL A 102 -8.09 -9.38 0.32
C VAL A 102 -7.81 -8.07 -0.42
N TYR A 103 -8.29 -6.94 0.12
CA TYR A 103 -8.07 -5.62 -0.46
C TYR A 103 -6.57 -5.28 -0.56
N HIS A 104 -5.79 -5.55 0.50
CA HIS A 104 -4.35 -5.29 0.52
C HIS A 104 -3.59 -6.17 -0.45
N ALA A 105 -3.91 -7.47 -0.51
CA ALA A 105 -3.30 -8.36 -1.50
C ALA A 105 -3.57 -7.88 -2.93
N HIS A 106 -4.79 -7.43 -3.22
CA HIS A 106 -5.14 -6.87 -4.52
C HIS A 106 -4.41 -5.54 -4.83
N GLU A 107 -4.29 -4.63 -3.87
CA GLU A 107 -3.54 -3.39 -4.05
C GLU A 107 -2.02 -3.63 -4.20
N GLN A 108 -1.47 -4.60 -3.47
CA GLN A 108 -0.07 -5.03 -3.63
C GLN A 108 0.17 -5.60 -5.03
N LEU A 109 -0.72 -6.48 -5.50
CA LEU A 109 -0.65 -7.00 -6.86
C LEU A 109 -0.69 -5.86 -7.90
N LYS A 110 -1.62 -4.90 -7.75
CA LYS A 110 -1.66 -3.71 -8.64
C LYS A 110 -0.36 -2.92 -8.62
N HIS A 111 0.23 -2.73 -7.44
CA HIS A 111 1.48 -2.00 -7.29
C HIS A 111 2.63 -2.71 -8.00
N GLN A 112 2.81 -4.01 -7.75
CA GLN A 112 3.81 -4.83 -8.42
C GLN A 112 3.62 -4.82 -9.95
N CYS A 113 2.37 -4.91 -10.43
CA CYS A 113 2.08 -4.78 -11.84
C CYS A 113 2.39 -3.40 -12.40
N TYR A 114 2.17 -2.34 -11.64
CA TYR A 114 2.56 -0.99 -12.04
C TYR A 114 4.08 -0.86 -12.16
N GLU A 115 4.84 -1.39 -11.19
CA GLU A 115 6.30 -1.38 -11.21
C GLU A 115 6.86 -2.17 -12.41
N ILE A 116 6.33 -3.37 -12.66
CA ILE A 116 6.66 -4.18 -13.83
C ILE A 116 6.42 -3.42 -15.14
N ASN A 117 5.33 -2.67 -15.25
CA ASN A 117 5.03 -1.89 -16.45
C ASN A 117 5.85 -0.59 -16.58
N HIS A 118 6.43 -0.09 -15.48
CA HIS A 118 7.11 1.20 -15.46
C HIS A 118 8.65 1.06 -15.56
N VAL A 119 9.19 -0.15 -15.41
CA VAL A 119 10.64 -0.39 -15.42
C VAL A 119 11.30 -0.07 -16.76
N ASP A 120 10.62 -0.27 -17.89
CA ASP A 120 11.16 0.07 -19.22
C ASP A 120 11.42 1.58 -19.32
N LYS A 121 10.49 2.38 -18.78
CA LYS A 121 10.65 3.83 -18.74
C LYS A 121 11.80 4.26 -17.82
N ILE A 122 11.96 3.61 -16.67
CA ILE A 122 13.09 3.88 -15.76
C ILE A 122 14.41 3.49 -16.44
N SER A 123 14.46 2.33 -17.10
CA SER A 123 15.64 1.83 -17.80
C SER A 123 16.05 2.76 -18.96
N ASN A 124 15.08 3.30 -19.69
CA ASN A 124 15.32 4.29 -20.74
C ASN A 124 15.81 5.63 -20.16
N ASN A 125 15.26 6.05 -19.02
CA ASN A 125 15.70 7.27 -18.34
C ASN A 125 17.14 7.16 -17.81
N ILE A 126 17.56 5.99 -17.29
CA ILE A 126 18.95 5.77 -16.84
C ILE A 126 19.95 6.01 -17.98
N LYS A 127 19.61 5.57 -19.20
CA LYS A 127 20.43 5.73 -20.41
C LYS A 127 20.38 7.16 -20.97
N ASN A 128 19.39 7.96 -20.59
CA ASN A 128 19.23 9.34 -21.03
C ASN A 128 19.90 10.31 -20.05
N LYS A 129 21.05 10.87 -20.45
CA LYS A 129 21.83 11.81 -19.62
C LYS A 129 20.99 13.02 -19.17
N THR A 130 20.23 13.65 -20.07
CA THR A 130 19.39 14.81 -19.74
C THR A 130 18.35 14.47 -18.68
N ALA A 131 17.70 13.31 -18.78
CA ALA A 131 16.71 12.87 -17.79
C ALA A 131 17.35 12.65 -16.39
N VAL A 132 18.57 12.09 -16.34
CA VAL A 132 19.32 11.94 -15.09
C VAL A 132 19.70 13.31 -14.52
N ASP A 133 20.21 14.22 -15.35
CA ASP A 133 20.66 15.54 -14.92
C ASP A 133 19.49 16.39 -14.39
N GLU A 134 18.33 16.35 -15.04
CA GLU A 134 17.10 17.00 -14.57
C GLU A 134 16.61 16.42 -13.24
N ALA A 135 16.58 15.08 -13.12
CA ALA A 135 16.16 14.41 -11.90
C ALA A 135 17.10 14.71 -10.73
N SER A 136 18.40 14.87 -11.01
CA SER A 136 19.44 15.23 -10.04
C SER A 136 19.21 16.62 -9.47
N LYS A 137 18.96 17.60 -10.35
CA LYS A 137 18.64 18.99 -9.96
C LYS A 137 17.36 19.06 -9.13
N HIS A 138 16.28 18.42 -9.57
CA HIS A 138 15.01 18.48 -8.87
C HIS A 138 15.04 17.82 -7.49
N LYS A 139 15.87 16.79 -7.28
CA LYS A 139 15.92 16.04 -6.02
C LYS A 139 17.07 16.43 -5.10
N ASN A 140 17.86 17.45 -5.48
CA ASN A 140 19.09 17.83 -4.79
C ASN A 140 19.99 16.61 -4.52
N ARG A 141 20.24 15.81 -5.58
CA ARG A 141 21.03 14.58 -5.56
C ARG A 141 22.05 14.61 -6.68
N THR A 142 23.12 13.84 -6.56
CA THR A 142 24.07 13.67 -7.67
C THR A 142 23.48 12.76 -8.76
N ALA A 143 23.98 12.89 -9.99
CA ALA A 143 23.63 12.01 -11.10
C ALA A 143 23.85 10.52 -10.76
N ASP A 144 24.92 10.21 -10.04
CA ASP A 144 25.23 8.84 -9.62
C ASP A 144 24.23 8.32 -8.59
N GLN A 145 23.82 9.15 -7.62
CA GLN A 145 22.78 8.77 -6.65
C GLN A 145 21.42 8.52 -7.33
N VAL A 146 21.09 9.30 -8.37
CA VAL A 146 19.87 9.09 -9.16
C VAL A 146 19.95 7.78 -9.94
N LYS A 147 21.05 7.55 -10.67
CA LYS A 147 21.29 6.32 -11.43
C LYS A 147 21.27 5.09 -10.53
N GLN A 148 21.96 5.14 -9.39
CA GLN A 148 22.00 4.02 -8.44
C GLN A 148 20.61 3.71 -7.89
N LYS A 149 19.79 4.72 -7.58
CA LYS A 149 18.42 4.51 -7.10
C LYS A 149 17.54 3.88 -8.18
N TRP A 150 17.60 4.40 -9.41
CA TRP A 150 16.86 3.83 -10.53
C TRP A 150 17.33 2.40 -10.86
N GLN A 151 18.63 2.11 -10.76
CA GLN A 151 19.15 0.76 -10.97
C GLN A 151 18.63 -0.21 -9.91
N LYS A 152 18.57 0.19 -8.63
CA LYS A 152 17.94 -0.61 -7.57
C LYS A 152 16.46 -0.90 -7.86
N GLU A 153 15.72 0.08 -8.39
CA GLU A 153 14.32 -0.12 -8.81
C GLU A 153 14.24 -1.11 -10.00
N VAL A 154 15.14 -1.01 -10.97
CA VAL A 154 15.24 -1.97 -12.09
C VAL A 154 15.55 -3.39 -11.60
N ASP A 155 16.51 -3.54 -10.70
CA ASP A 155 16.91 -4.85 -10.16
C ASP A 155 15.79 -5.48 -9.31
N HIS A 156 15.08 -4.65 -8.53
CA HIS A 156 13.88 -5.09 -7.81
C HIS A 156 12.80 -5.58 -8.78
N VAL A 157 12.50 -4.83 -9.84
CA VAL A 157 11.49 -5.25 -10.81
C VAL A 157 11.92 -6.50 -11.58
N LYS A 158 13.20 -6.67 -11.92
CA LYS A 158 13.69 -7.94 -12.50
C LYS A 158 13.42 -9.13 -11.59
N THR A 159 13.57 -8.93 -10.28
CA THR A 159 13.22 -9.95 -9.27
C THR A 159 11.72 -10.27 -9.35
N LEU A 160 10.84 -9.26 -9.42
CA LEU A 160 9.40 -9.46 -9.60
C LEU A 160 9.07 -10.16 -10.93
N GLN A 161 9.73 -9.79 -12.02
CA GLN A 161 9.53 -10.37 -13.36
C GLN A 161 9.94 -11.85 -13.44
N SER A 162 10.86 -12.30 -12.58
CA SER A 162 11.22 -13.72 -12.50
C SER A 162 10.05 -14.60 -12.03
N ASN A 163 9.08 -14.02 -11.32
CA ASN A 163 7.84 -14.70 -10.96
C ASN A 163 6.85 -14.66 -12.14
N LYS A 164 6.83 -15.73 -12.93
CA LYS A 164 5.95 -15.87 -14.11
C LYS A 164 4.47 -15.70 -13.75
N THR A 165 4.03 -16.26 -12.63
CA THR A 165 2.63 -16.17 -12.17
C THR A 165 2.23 -14.71 -11.93
N LEU A 166 3.07 -13.93 -11.27
CA LEU A 166 2.87 -12.49 -11.07
C LEU A 166 2.78 -11.76 -12.41
N VAL A 167 3.74 -11.98 -13.32
CA VAL A 167 3.76 -11.35 -14.64
C VAL A 167 2.49 -11.67 -15.45
N ASP A 168 2.04 -12.92 -15.43
CA ASP A 168 0.85 -13.34 -16.16
C ASP A 168 -0.44 -12.75 -15.57
N MET A 169 -0.51 -12.62 -14.24
CA MET A 169 -1.60 -11.87 -13.59
C MET A 169 -1.59 -10.40 -13.98
N CYS A 170 -0.41 -9.78 -14.01
CA CYS A 170 -0.28 -8.39 -14.43
C CYS A 170 -0.71 -8.15 -15.87
N LYS A 171 -0.41 -9.07 -16.79
CA LYS A 171 -0.92 -9.04 -18.16
C LYS A 171 -2.44 -9.13 -18.19
N LYS A 172 -3.03 -10.12 -17.51
CA LYS A 172 -4.50 -10.28 -17.42
C LYS A 172 -5.20 -9.05 -16.83
N MET A 173 -4.57 -8.38 -15.85
CA MET A 173 -5.09 -7.13 -15.27
C MET A 173 -5.01 -5.93 -16.22
N LYS A 174 -4.01 -5.91 -17.11
CA LYS A 174 -3.90 -4.90 -18.17
C LYS A 174 -5.02 -5.08 -19.18
N ASP A 175 -5.23 -6.31 -19.65
CA ASP A 175 -6.23 -6.64 -20.67
C ASP A 175 -7.67 -6.52 -20.13
N GLY A 176 -7.86 -6.78 -18.83
CA GLY A 176 -9.14 -6.60 -18.13
C GLY A 176 -9.59 -5.14 -17.98
N LYS A 177 -8.70 -4.15 -18.14
CA LYS A 177 -9.09 -2.72 -18.17
C LYS A 177 -9.77 -2.33 -19.47
N ASP A 178 -9.44 -2.99 -20.58
CA ASP A 178 -10.03 -2.69 -21.89
C ASP A 178 -11.42 -3.32 -22.07
N SER A 179 -11.74 -4.35 -21.29
CA SER A 179 -13.04 -5.04 -21.30
C SER A 179 -14.18 -4.26 -20.62
N LYS A 180 -13.93 -3.09 -20.01
CA LYS A 180 -14.98 -2.27 -19.36
C LYS A 180 -15.75 -1.35 -20.31
N LYS A 181 -15.52 -1.39 -21.62
CA LYS A 181 -16.32 -0.61 -22.60
C LYS A 181 -17.63 -1.29 -23.04
N GLY A 182 -18.00 -2.47 -22.51
CA GLY A 182 -19.13 -3.26 -23.04
C GLY A 182 -20.29 -3.61 -22.09
N ALA A 183 -20.23 -3.35 -20.78
CA ALA A 183 -21.30 -3.76 -19.88
C ALA A 183 -22.24 -2.59 -19.54
N LYS A 184 -23.27 -2.39 -20.37
CA LYS A 184 -24.47 -1.63 -19.97
C LYS A 184 -25.07 -2.35 -18.75
N GLN A 185 -25.05 -1.67 -17.60
CA GLN A 185 -25.84 -2.07 -16.44
C GLN A 185 -27.32 -2.08 -16.82
N GLN A 186 -27.89 -3.26 -16.93
CA GLN A 186 -29.33 -3.44 -16.88
C GLN A 186 -29.77 -3.16 -15.45
N LYS A 187 -30.36 -1.98 -15.23
CA LYS A 187 -31.17 -1.70 -14.05
C LYS A 187 -32.36 -2.66 -14.09
N ASN A 188 -32.47 -3.53 -13.09
CA ASN A 188 -33.76 -3.82 -12.49
C ASN A 188 -33.57 -4.21 -11.04
N GLY A 189 -34.37 -3.58 -10.18
CA GLY A 189 -34.36 -3.78 -8.74
C GLY A 189 -34.88 -5.16 -8.34
N GLY A 190 -34.44 -5.60 -7.18
CA GLY A 190 -34.86 -6.86 -6.57
C GLY A 190 -33.78 -7.34 -5.63
N SER A 191 -33.98 -7.12 -4.32
CA SER A 191 -33.15 -7.67 -3.26
C SER A 191 -33.02 -9.19 -3.41
N HIS A 192 -31.84 -9.65 -3.79
CA HIS A 192 -31.34 -10.95 -3.40
C HIS A 192 -29.82 -10.88 -3.37
N ILE A 193 -29.25 -11.03 -2.18
CA ILE A 193 -27.82 -11.33 -2.03
C ILE A 193 -27.67 -12.75 -2.56
N GLN A 194 -27.21 -12.88 -3.80
CA GLN A 194 -26.75 -14.13 -4.35
C GLN A 194 -25.29 -13.95 -4.72
N ALA A 195 -24.44 -14.63 -3.96
CA ALA A 195 -23.03 -14.79 -4.26
C ALA A 195 -22.87 -15.51 -5.61
N ALA A 196 -22.59 -14.76 -6.66
CA ALA A 196 -22.08 -15.22 -7.95
C ALA A 196 -21.52 -13.98 -8.67
N GLY A 197 -20.35 -13.97 -9.31
CA GLY A 197 -19.40 -15.02 -9.62
C GLY A 197 -18.04 -14.39 -9.91
N THR A 198 -17.08 -15.24 -10.31
CA THR A 198 -15.65 -14.96 -10.53
C THR A 198 -14.85 -14.62 -9.27
N GLY A 199 -15.09 -15.31 -8.16
CA GLY A 199 -14.26 -15.25 -6.95
C GLY A 199 -13.39 -16.49 -6.69
N ALA A 200 -13.54 -17.55 -7.49
CA ALA A 200 -12.96 -18.86 -7.18
C ALA A 200 -11.48 -19.05 -7.59
N LEU A 201 -10.85 -18.07 -8.25
CA LEU A 201 -9.43 -18.17 -8.67
C LEU A 201 -8.46 -17.28 -7.86
N VAL A 202 -8.94 -16.48 -6.91
CA VAL A 202 -8.07 -15.53 -6.18
C VAL A 202 -7.52 -16.14 -4.87
N LEU A 203 -8.17 -17.15 -4.31
CA LEU A 203 -7.78 -17.71 -3.00
C LEU A 203 -6.55 -18.63 -3.05
N SER A 204 -6.27 -19.33 -4.16
CA SER A 204 -5.08 -20.19 -4.27
C SER A 204 -3.79 -19.42 -4.58
N VAL A 205 -3.90 -18.17 -5.03
CA VAL A 205 -2.78 -17.34 -5.48
C VAL A 205 -2.17 -16.52 -4.34
N LEU A 206 -2.96 -16.17 -3.33
CA LEU A 206 -2.49 -15.32 -2.21
C LEU A 206 -1.28 -15.94 -1.49
N ALA A 207 -1.18 -17.27 -1.41
CA ALA A 207 -0.07 -17.96 -0.78
C ALA A 207 1.27 -17.76 -1.51
N ALA A 208 1.26 -17.59 -2.84
CA ALA A 208 2.48 -17.39 -3.62
C ALA A 208 2.96 -15.93 -3.62
N VAL A 209 2.05 -14.96 -3.46
CA VAL A 209 2.40 -13.53 -3.38
C VAL A 209 2.90 -13.14 -1.99
N LEU A 210 2.42 -13.80 -0.93
CA LEU A 210 2.85 -13.56 0.45
C LEU A 210 4.23 -14.16 0.80
N MET A 211 4.82 -14.96 -0.09
CA MET A 211 6.15 -15.58 0.12
C MET A 211 7.31 -14.83 -0.57
N ILE A 212 7.07 -13.66 -1.17
CA ILE A 212 8.08 -12.77 -1.75
C ILE A 212 8.18 -11.52 -0.90
#